data_AF-A0A956IBK4-F1
#
_entry.id   AF-A0A956IBK4-F1
#
_cell.length_a   1.000
_cell.length_b   1.000
_cell.length_c   1.000
_cell.angle_alpha   90.00
_cell.angle_beta   90.00
_cell.angle_gamma   90.00
#
_symmetry.space_group_name_H-M   'P 1'
#
loop_
_entity.id
_entity.type
_entity.pdbx_description
1 polymer ?
#
loop_
_entity_poly.entity_id
_entity_poly.type
_entity_poly.pdbx_seq_one_letter_code
_entity_poly.pdbx_strand_id
1 'polypeptide(L)'
;MTISHDSDPRVSARPANDGALEDGVWMGRALALVRLVGEDVEGAVLVRDHRFLGETASRERPERGVLRGRAGADATLYLTRAPRDVTRLAAIRESGVRRVVVCEAPSSLIAREATRSGLALEVLDELSSLCA
;
A
#
# COMPACT_ATOMS: atom_id res chain seq x y z
N MET A 1 32.54 -21.77 37.67
CA MET A 1 31.46 -22.10 36.73
C MET A 1 30.92 -20.79 36.19
N THR A 2 31.14 -20.54 34.91
CA THR A 2 30.78 -19.32 34.17
C THR A 2 29.29 -19.34 33.82
N ILE A 3 28.57 -18.27 34.17
CA ILE A 3 27.17 -18.06 33.75
C ILE A 3 27.23 -17.34 32.40
N SER A 4 26.91 -18.06 31.33
CA SER A 4 26.75 -17.49 29.99
C SER A 4 25.45 -16.68 29.93
N HIS A 5 25.55 -15.45 29.41
CA HIS A 5 24.43 -14.70 28.83
C HIS A 5 23.83 -15.51 27.67
N ASP A 6 22.50 -15.60 27.62
CA ASP A 6 21.82 -15.77 26.35
C ASP A 6 20.55 -14.91 26.35
N SER A 7 20.70 -13.70 25.80
CA SER A 7 19.60 -12.81 25.49
C SER A 7 18.97 -13.31 24.20
N ASP A 8 17.96 -14.19 24.30
CA ASP A 8 17.31 -14.77 23.11
C ASP A 8 16.39 -13.72 22.46
N PRO A 9 16.78 -13.09 21.33
CA PRO A 9 15.96 -12.14 20.62
C PRO A 9 15.06 -12.97 19.72
N ARG A 10 13.89 -13.37 20.25
CA ARG A 10 12.81 -13.89 19.43
C ARG A 10 12.28 -12.77 18.54
N VAL A 11 13.04 -12.48 17.48
CA VAL A 11 12.51 -11.99 16.21
C VAL A 11 11.57 -13.11 15.75
N SER A 12 10.34 -13.02 16.25
CA SER A 12 9.25 -13.89 15.85
C SER A 12 9.10 -13.71 14.36
N ALA A 13 9.49 -14.72 13.59
CA ALA A 13 9.17 -14.81 12.18
C ALA A 13 7.64 -14.82 12.10
N ARG A 14 7.07 -13.65 11.82
CA ARG A 14 5.63 -13.44 11.76
C ARG A 14 5.09 -14.30 10.61
N PRO A 15 4.07 -15.14 10.84
CA PRO A 15 3.55 -16.01 9.79
C PRO A 15 3.07 -15.15 8.62
N ALA A 16 3.40 -15.56 7.38
CA ALA A 16 3.07 -14.82 6.17
C ALA A 16 1.56 -14.47 6.04
N ASN A 17 0.69 -15.24 6.69
CA ASN A 17 -0.75 -14.98 6.78
C ASN A 17 -1.11 -13.65 7.47
N ASP A 18 -0.27 -13.15 8.37
CA ASP A 18 -0.53 -11.88 9.06
C ASP A 18 -0.41 -10.68 8.12
N GLY A 19 0.45 -10.77 7.09
CA GLY A 19 0.62 -9.72 6.09
C GLY A 19 -0.62 -9.55 5.21
N ALA A 20 -1.20 -10.65 4.74
CA ALA A 20 -2.43 -10.63 3.94
C ALA A 20 -3.64 -10.09 4.74
N LEU A 21 -3.77 -10.50 6.00
CA LEU A 21 -4.81 -9.97 6.89
C LEU A 21 -4.65 -8.46 7.11
N GLU A 22 -3.41 -8.00 7.30
CA GLU A 22 -3.13 -6.58 7.47
C GLU A 22 -3.40 -5.76 6.20
N ASP A 23 -3.02 -6.29 5.03
CA ASP A 23 -3.33 -5.66 3.74
C ASP A 23 -4.84 -5.49 3.55
N GLY A 24 -5.61 -6.51 3.94
CA GLY A 24 -7.07 -6.46 3.95
C GLY A 24 -7.64 -5.36 4.86
N VAL A 25 -7.04 -5.15 6.04
CA VAL A 25 -7.46 -4.08 6.96
C VAL A 25 -7.22 -2.70 6.36
N TRP A 26 -6.02 -2.46 5.81
CA TRP A 26 -5.68 -1.16 5.24
C TRP A 26 -6.41 -0.87 3.94
N MET A 27 -6.61 -1.87 3.09
CA MET A 27 -7.44 -1.75 1.90
C MET A 27 -8.91 -1.52 2.26
N GLY A 28 -9.43 -2.25 3.26
CA GLY A 28 -10.79 -2.04 3.77
C GLY A 28 -11.02 -0.62 4.27
N ARG A 29 -10.02 -0.01 4.91
CA ARG A 29 -10.04 1.40 5.30
C ARG A 29 -10.11 2.34 4.09
N ALA A 30 -9.32 2.10 3.04
CA ALA A 30 -9.35 2.89 1.82
C ALA A 30 -10.72 2.80 1.10
N LEU A 31 -11.31 1.60 1.07
CA LEU A 31 -12.64 1.35 0.49
C LEU A 31 -13.76 2.01 1.30
N ALA A 32 -13.69 1.96 2.63
CA ALA A 32 -14.63 2.67 3.49
C ALA A 32 -14.60 4.18 3.22
N LEU A 33 -13.42 4.75 2.94
CA LEU A 33 -13.29 6.16 2.59
C LEU A 33 -13.97 6.48 1.25
N VAL A 34 -13.86 5.62 0.24
CA VAL A 34 -14.60 5.77 -1.04
C VAL A 34 -16.11 5.79 -0.77
N ARG A 35 -16.63 4.84 0.01
CA ARG A 35 -18.07 4.77 0.34
C ARG A 35 -18.59 6.00 1.09
N LEU A 36 -17.75 6.61 1.93
CA LEU A 36 -18.11 7.81 2.70
C LEU A 36 -18.14 9.07 1.83
N VAL A 37 -17.27 9.17 0.82
CA VAL A 37 -17.11 10.37 -0.02
C VAL A 37 -17.97 10.30 -1.30
N GLY A 38 -18.06 9.12 -1.91
CA GLY A 38 -18.77 8.86 -3.16
C GLY A 38 -17.99 7.93 -4.11
N GLU A 39 -18.69 7.11 -4.88
CA GLU A 39 -18.11 6.09 -5.78
C GLU A 39 -17.27 6.67 -6.95
N ASP A 40 -17.36 7.98 -7.18
CA ASP A 40 -16.61 8.70 -8.20
C ASP A 40 -15.16 9.01 -7.78
N VAL A 41 -14.80 8.76 -6.51
CA VAL A 41 -13.45 8.96 -6.00
C VAL A 41 -12.63 7.67 -5.94
N GLU A 42 -11.33 7.83 -5.85
CA GLU A 42 -10.38 6.78 -5.48
C GLU A 42 -9.88 7.03 -4.05
N GLY A 43 -9.76 5.98 -3.25
CA GLY A 43 -9.23 6.02 -1.89
C GLY A 43 -7.76 5.62 -1.83
N ALA A 44 -6.99 6.28 -0.96
CA ALA A 44 -5.61 5.96 -0.68
C ALA A 44 -5.34 5.91 0.82
N VAL A 45 -4.52 4.95 1.26
CA VAL A 45 -4.02 4.83 2.64
C VAL A 45 -2.51 4.62 2.59
N LEU A 46 -1.77 5.35 3.43
CA LEU A 46 -0.31 5.22 3.57
C LEU A 46 0.03 4.65 4.94
N VAL A 47 0.87 3.60 4.95
CA VAL A 47 1.30 2.88 6.16
C VAL A 47 2.82 2.71 6.11
N ARG A 48 3.47 2.72 7.27
CA ARG A 48 4.88 2.35 7.43
C ARG A 48 5.07 1.64 8.76
N ASP A 49 5.82 0.54 8.78
CA ASP A 49 6.07 -0.26 10.00
C ASP A 49 4.77 -0.60 10.75
N HIS A 50 3.72 -1.00 10.02
CA HIS A 50 2.39 -1.28 10.55
C HIS A 50 1.66 -0.07 11.17
N ARG A 51 2.17 1.14 11.00
CA ARG A 51 1.60 2.38 11.51
C ARG A 51 0.93 3.18 10.41
N PHE A 52 -0.32 3.56 10.66
CA PHE A 52 -1.07 4.49 9.83
C PHE A 52 -0.38 5.86 9.77
N LEU A 53 -0.14 6.37 8.56
CA LEU A 53 0.42 7.70 8.33
C LEU A 53 -0.60 8.69 7.77
N GLY A 54 -1.61 8.21 7.03
CA GLY A 54 -2.67 9.06 6.51
C GLY A 54 -3.54 8.39 5.46
N GLU A 55 -4.67 9.03 5.17
CA GLU A 55 -5.59 8.62 4.13
C GLU A 55 -6.10 9.82 3.34
N THR A 56 -6.55 9.60 2.11
CA THR A 56 -7.15 10.62 1.24
C THR A 56 -8.08 9.95 0.24
N ALA A 57 -9.19 10.61 -0.08
CA ALA A 57 -10.04 10.28 -1.21
C ALA A 57 -10.04 11.45 -2.22
N SER A 58 -9.93 11.13 -3.50
CA SER A 58 -9.91 12.13 -4.57
C SER A 58 -10.30 11.50 -5.90
N ARG A 59 -10.91 12.30 -6.79
CA ARG A 59 -11.27 11.86 -8.15
C ARG A 59 -10.07 11.58 -9.05
N GLU A 60 -8.95 12.26 -8.83
CA GLU A 60 -7.83 12.23 -9.78
C GLU A 60 -6.58 11.56 -9.22
N ARG A 61 -6.10 11.98 -8.05
CA ARG A 61 -4.78 11.58 -7.53
C ARG A 61 -4.75 11.56 -5.99
N PRO A 62 -5.44 10.61 -5.32
CA PRO A 62 -5.50 10.54 -3.85
C PRO A 62 -4.12 10.33 -3.19
N GLU A 63 -3.17 9.68 -3.88
CA GLU A 63 -1.80 9.51 -3.42
C GLU A 63 -1.12 10.84 -3.12
N ARG A 64 -1.43 11.91 -3.86
CA ARG A 64 -0.85 13.24 -3.61
C ARG A 64 -1.26 13.81 -2.26
N GLY A 65 -2.40 13.42 -1.71
CA GLY A 65 -2.85 13.85 -0.39
C GLY A 65 -2.09 13.18 0.74
N VAL A 66 -1.80 11.88 0.59
CA VAL A 66 -1.12 11.08 1.62
C VAL A 66 0.41 11.19 1.56
N LEU A 67 0.99 11.42 0.38
CA LEU A 67 2.45 11.45 0.19
C LEU A 67 3.10 12.78 0.60
N ARG A 68 2.33 13.87 0.80
CA ARG A 68 2.86 15.20 1.21
C ARG A 68 3.55 15.13 2.58
N GLY A 69 4.86 14.91 2.58
CA GLY A 69 5.74 14.99 3.76
C GLY A 69 5.71 13.78 4.70
N ARG A 70 5.04 12.68 4.31
CA ARG A 70 4.87 11.48 5.15
C ARG A 70 5.51 10.23 4.55
N ALA A 71 5.73 10.25 3.24
CA ALA A 71 6.37 9.15 2.55
C ALA A 71 7.85 9.11 2.91
N GLY A 72 8.31 7.93 3.30
CA GLY A 72 9.71 7.64 3.58
C GLY A 72 10.02 6.25 3.06
N ALA A 73 11.30 5.86 3.14
CA ALA A 73 11.72 4.51 2.79
C ALA A 73 10.81 3.47 3.46
N ASP A 74 10.47 2.43 2.69
CA ASP A 74 9.72 1.26 3.13
C ASP A 74 8.24 1.50 3.50
N ALA A 75 7.67 2.63 3.07
CA ALA A 75 6.23 2.83 3.15
C ALA A 75 5.47 1.94 2.15
N THR A 76 4.29 1.46 2.57
CA THR A 76 3.30 0.79 1.74
C THR A 76 2.14 1.73 1.47
N LEU A 77 1.77 1.86 0.18
CA LEU A 77 0.63 2.64 -0.26
C LEU A 77 -0.48 1.70 -0.74
N TYR A 78 -1.67 1.82 -0.15
CA TYR A 78 -2.86 1.11 -0.59
C TYR A 78 -3.70 2.05 -1.45
N LEU A 79 -4.07 1.62 -2.65
CA LEU A 79 -4.93 2.36 -3.57
C LEU A 79 -6.14 1.51 -3.97
N THR A 80 -7.34 2.07 -3.90
CA THR A 80 -8.54 1.33 -4.35
C THR A 80 -8.61 1.17 -5.87
N ARG A 81 -7.76 1.88 -6.63
CA ARG A 81 -7.61 1.73 -8.08
C ARG A 81 -6.15 1.68 -8.46
N ALA A 82 -5.83 0.98 -9.54
CA ALA A 82 -4.47 0.91 -10.03
C ALA A 82 -4.04 2.26 -10.64
N PRO A 83 -2.75 2.64 -10.52
CA PRO A 83 -2.24 3.79 -11.25
C PRO A 83 -2.51 3.66 -12.75
N ARG A 84 -3.12 4.70 -13.35
CA ARG A 84 -3.54 4.66 -14.77
C ARG A 84 -2.44 5.04 -15.75
N ASP A 85 -1.38 5.67 -15.27
CA ASP A 85 -0.28 6.17 -16.10
C ASP A 85 1.08 6.00 -15.42
N VAL A 86 2.13 5.95 -16.24
CA VAL A 86 3.52 5.75 -15.79
C VAL A 86 4.07 6.94 -15.00
N THR A 87 3.56 8.16 -15.24
CA THR A 87 3.98 9.36 -14.52
C THR A 87 3.50 9.32 -13.08
N ARG A 88 2.29 8.82 -12.82
CA ARG A 88 1.73 8.57 -11.49
C ARG A 88 2.56 7.54 -10.74
N LEU A 89 2.94 6.45 -11.41
CA LEU A 89 3.77 5.42 -10.81
C LEU A 89 5.17 5.94 -10.45
N ALA A 90 5.79 6.72 -11.34
CA ALA A 90 7.07 7.37 -11.09
C ALA A 90 7.02 8.31 -9.88
N ALA A 91 5.98 9.14 -9.78
CA ALA A 91 5.80 10.04 -8.64
C ALA A 91 5.63 9.27 -7.31
N ILE A 92 4.89 8.16 -7.31
CA ILE A 92 4.77 7.28 -6.13
C ILE A 92 6.15 6.74 -5.74
N ARG A 93 6.92 6.23 -6.70
CA ARG A 93 8.28 5.73 -6.43
C ARG A 93 9.21 6.82 -5.89
N GLU A 94 9.19 8.01 -6.49
CA GLU A 94 10.02 9.15 -6.09
C GLU A 94 9.69 9.65 -4.68
N SER A 95 8.48 9.38 -4.19
CA SER A 95 8.12 9.67 -2.80
C SER A 95 8.76 8.73 -1.77
N GLY A 96 9.45 7.66 -2.20
CA GLY A 96 10.10 6.68 -1.34
C GLY A 96 9.25 5.45 -1.01
N VAL A 97 8.00 5.41 -1.47
CA VAL A 97 7.15 4.20 -1.41
C VAL A 97 7.82 3.07 -2.19
N ARG A 98 7.90 1.89 -1.56
CA ARG A 98 8.50 0.69 -2.16
C ARG A 98 7.47 -0.37 -2.53
N ARG A 99 6.31 -0.34 -1.88
CA ARG A 99 5.22 -1.28 -2.09
C ARG A 99 3.91 -0.54 -2.31
N VAL A 100 3.18 -0.94 -3.34
CA VAL A 100 1.84 -0.46 -3.66
C VAL A 100 0.92 -1.68 -3.74
N VAL A 101 -0.19 -1.63 -3.01
CA VAL A 101 -1.23 -2.66 -3.03
C VAL A 101 -2.48 -2.07 -3.63
N VAL A 102 -3.08 -2.75 -4.61
CA VAL A 102 -4.25 -2.28 -5.35
C VAL A 102 -5.40 -3.29 -5.29
N CYS A 103 -6.65 -2.80 -5.35
CA CYS A 103 -7.85 -3.64 -5.47
C CYS A 103 -8.03 -4.28 -6.86
N GLU A 104 -7.65 -3.55 -7.90
CA GLU A 104 -7.94 -3.90 -9.29
C GLU A 104 -6.65 -4.23 -10.02
N ALA A 105 -6.75 -5.14 -10.99
CA ALA A 105 -5.60 -5.52 -11.79
C ALA A 105 -5.06 -4.30 -12.59
N PRO A 106 -3.76 -3.96 -12.46
CA PRO A 106 -3.16 -2.91 -13.27
C PRO A 106 -3.09 -3.34 -14.74
N SER A 107 -3.02 -2.37 -15.65
CA SER A 107 -2.73 -2.68 -17.05
C SER A 107 -1.33 -3.29 -17.20
N SER A 108 -1.12 -4.09 -18.25
CA SER A 108 0.18 -4.73 -18.53
C SER A 108 1.33 -3.72 -18.65
N LEU A 109 1.04 -2.50 -19.12
CA LEU A 109 2.03 -1.42 -19.17
C LEU A 109 2.48 -0.99 -17.77
N ILE A 110 1.52 -0.79 -16.86
CA ILE A 110 1.77 -0.34 -15.49
C ILE A 110 2.48 -1.44 -14.68
N ALA A 111 2.05 -2.69 -14.84
CA ALA A 111 2.73 -3.83 -14.22
C ALA A 111 4.20 -3.93 -14.66
N ARG A 112 4.48 -3.83 -15.97
CA ARG A 112 5.86 -3.84 -16.49
C ARG A 112 6.69 -2.67 -15.98
N GLU A 113 6.08 -1.49 -15.91
CA GLU A 113 6.76 -0.30 -15.41
C GLU A 113 7.09 -0.41 -13.92
N ALA A 114 6.19 -0.97 -13.11
CA ALA A 114 6.43 -1.25 -11.69
C ALA A 114 7.65 -2.17 -11.52
N THR A 115 7.67 -3.30 -12.25
CA THR A 115 8.80 -4.24 -12.23
C THR A 115 10.10 -3.58 -12.67
N ARG A 116 10.09 -2.85 -13.80
CA ARG A 116 11.28 -2.16 -14.33
C ARG A 116 11.84 -1.13 -13.35
N SER A 117 10.96 -0.48 -12.60
CA SER A 117 11.30 0.59 -11.66
C SER A 117 11.61 0.10 -10.25
N GLY A 118 11.50 -1.20 -9.98
CA GLY A 118 11.74 -1.79 -8.67
C GLY A 118 10.68 -1.43 -7.63
N LEU A 119 9.46 -1.10 -8.07
CA LEU A 119 8.31 -0.87 -7.21
C LEU A 119 7.51 -2.18 -7.11
N ALA A 120 7.33 -2.71 -5.90
CA ALA A 120 6.47 -3.86 -5.69
C ALA A 120 5.01 -3.42 -5.88
N LEU A 121 4.35 -3.92 -6.91
CA LEU A 121 2.93 -3.66 -7.19
C LEU A 121 2.16 -4.97 -7.06
N GLU A 122 1.31 -5.04 -6.04
CA GLU A 122 0.56 -6.24 -5.67
C GLU A 122 -0.94 -6.00 -5.80
N VAL A 123 -1.68 -7.03 -6.19
CA VAL A 123 -3.13 -6.98 -6.32
C VAL A 123 -3.75 -7.78 -5.17
N LEU A 124 -4.66 -7.17 -4.44
CA LEU A 124 -5.42 -7.82 -3.38
C LEU A 124 -6.74 -8.34 -3.94
N ASP A 125 -6.67 -9.49 -4.61
CA ASP A 125 -7.80 -10.09 -5.34
C ASP A 125 -9.01 -10.40 -4.45
N GLU A 126 -8.77 -10.70 -3.17
CA GLU A 126 -9.78 -11.10 -2.18
C GLU A 126 -10.84 -10.01 -1.94
N LEU A 127 -10.46 -8.74 -2.10
CA LEU A 127 -11.36 -7.60 -1.92
C LEU A 127 -11.83 -6.97 -3.23
N SER A 128 -11.40 -7.48 -4.38
CA SER A 128 -11.73 -6.92 -5.71
C SER A 128 -13.24 -6.72 -5.92
N SER A 129 -14.06 -7.63 -5.40
CA SER A 129 -15.53 -7.55 -5.44
C SER A 129 -16.14 -6.37 -4.68
N LEU A 130 -15.41 -5.77 -3.73
CA LEU A 130 -15.83 -4.62 -2.95
C LEU A 130 -15.44 -3.28 -3.60
N CYS A 131 -14.66 -3.32 -4.67
CA CYS A 131 -14.13 -2.15 -5.37
C CYS A 131 -14.94 -1.81 -6.64
N ALA A 132 -16.07 -2.51 -6.86
CA ALA A 132 -17.01 -2.36 -7.98
C ALA A 132 -18.14 -1.37 -7.69
#